data_AF-A0A2V8T9D2-F1
#
_entry.id   AF-A0A2V8T9D2-F1
#
_cell.length_a   1.000
_cell.length_b   1.000
_cell.length_c   1.000
_cell.angle_alpha   90.00
_cell.angle_beta   90.00
_cell.angle_gamma   90.00
#
_symmetry.space_group_name_H-M   'P 1'
#
loop_
_entity.id
_entity.type
_entity.pdbx_description
1 polymer ?
#
loop_
_entity_poly.entity_id
_entity_poly.type
_entity_poly.pdbx_seq_one_letter_code
_entity_poly.pdbx_strand_id
1 'polypeptide(L)' 'MTEGVKQKLQQELNELDEELHVHLPREIKRAKEFGDLRENAEYHAALARQQYVQARMRQLRQRLSEL' A
#
# COMPACT_ATOMS: atom_id res chain seq x y z
N MET A 1 11.73 13.67 -19.67
CA MET A 1 11.35 12.23 -19.78
C MET A 1 9.98 12.12 -20.44
N THR A 2 9.66 11.00 -21.10
CA THR A 2 8.42 10.82 -21.88
C THR A 2 7.16 10.79 -21.00
N GLU A 3 6.07 11.40 -21.46
CA GLU A 3 4.75 11.42 -20.76
C GLU A 3 4.29 10.03 -20.32
N GLY A 4 4.62 8.99 -21.08
CA GLY A 4 4.29 7.60 -20.74
C GLY A 4 4.92 7.11 -19.43
N VAL A 5 6.09 7.61 -19.03
CA VAL A 5 6.69 7.25 -17.72
C VAL A 5 5.90 7.89 -16.58
N LYS A 6 5.51 9.15 -16.72
CA LYS A 6 4.71 9.87 -15.72
C LYS A 6 3.34 9.21 -15.54
N GLN A 7 2.68 8.83 -16.63
CA GLN A 7 1.39 8.12 -16.58
C GLN A 7 1.49 6.78 -15.85
N LYS A 8 2.52 5.98 -16.13
CA LYS A 8 2.74 4.70 -15.43
C LYS A 8 2.93 4.87 -13.93
N LEU A 9 3.74 5.85 -13.53
CA LEU A 9 3.96 6.14 -12.10
C LEU A 9 2.69 6.63 -11.40
N GLN A 10 1.87 7.43 -12.10
CA GLN A 10 0.59 7.89 -11.57
C GLN A 10 -0.42 6.74 -11.44
N GLN A 11 -0.46 5.82 -12.41
CA GLN A 11 -1.31 4.64 -12.34
C GLN A 11 -0.92 3.76 -11.15
N GLU A 12 0.38 3.47 -10.99
CA GLU A 12 0.87 2.69 -9.86
C GLU A 12 0.54 3.37 -8.52
N LEU A 13 0.64 4.69 -8.43
CA LEU A 13 0.22 5.42 -7.23
C LEU A 13 -1.26 5.27 -6.92
N ASN A 14 -2.12 5.29 -7.94
CA ASN A 14 -3.57 5.14 -7.75
C ASN A 14 -3.92 3.73 -7.24
N GLU A 15 -3.27 2.70 -7.80
CA GLU A 15 -3.44 1.31 -7.37
C GLU A 15 -3.01 1.13 -5.90
N LEU A 16 -1.84 1.68 -5.53
CA LEU A 16 -1.35 1.64 -4.16
C LEU A 16 -2.20 2.45 -3.18
N ASP A 17 -2.81 3.56 -3.64
CA ASP A 17 -3.70 4.38 -2.82
C ASP A 17 -5.00 3.62 -2.49
N GLU A 18 -5.58 2.95 -3.49
CA GLU A 18 -6.75 2.07 -3.29
C GLU A 18 -6.42 0.90 -2.36
N GLU A 19 -5.27 0.25 -2.57
CA GLU A 19 -4.79 -0.81 -1.69
C GLU A 19 -4.65 -0.33 -0.24
N LEU A 20 -4.05 0.85 -0.03
CA LEU A 20 -3.78 1.40 1.30
C LEU A 20 -5.05 1.82 2.05
N HIS A 21 -6.01 2.44 1.36
CA HIS A 21 -7.17 3.06 2.00
C HIS A 21 -8.42 2.17 1.99
N VAL A 22 -8.50 1.19 1.09
CA VAL A 22 -9.68 0.34 0.93
C VAL A 22 -9.39 -1.10 1.32
N HIS A 23 -8.38 -1.73 0.71
CA HIS A 23 -8.16 -3.17 0.84
C HIS A 23 -7.50 -3.55 2.17
N LEU A 24 -6.35 -2.95 2.48
CA LEU A 24 -5.59 -3.28 3.70
C LEU A 24 -6.36 -3.01 5.00
N PRO A 25 -7.12 -1.91 5.16
CA PRO A 25 -7.93 -1.71 6.37
C PRO A 25 -9.01 -2.77 6.55
N ARG A 26 -9.60 -3.26 5.44
CA ARG A 26 -10.58 -4.35 5.48
C ARG A 26 -9.93 -5.67 5.88
N GLU A 27 -8.76 -5.98 5.34
CA GLU A 27 -7.99 -7.18 5.71
C GLU A 27 -7.55 -7.14 7.17
N ILE A 28 -7.02 -6.01 7.64
CA ILE A 28 -6.64 -5.83 9.04
C ILE A 28 -7.85 -5.99 9.96
N LYS A 29 -8.99 -5.39 9.61
CA LYS A 29 -10.22 -5.54 10.39
C LYS A 29 -10.68 -7.00 10.44
N ARG A 30 -10.68 -7.67 9.29
CA ARG A 30 -11.03 -9.08 9.18
C ARG A 30 -10.11 -9.93 10.04
N ALA A 31 -8.79 -9.78 9.92
CA ALA A 31 -7.83 -10.51 10.72
C ALA A 31 -8.02 -10.26 12.23
N LYS A 32 -8.42 -9.05 12.62
CA LYS A 32 -8.74 -8.73 14.03
C LYS A 32 -9.95 -9.46 14.59
N GLU A 33 -10.88 -9.89 13.75
CA GLU A 33 -12.06 -10.65 14.15
C GLU A 33 -11.73 -12.14 14.39
N PHE A 34 -10.57 -12.61 13.91
CA PHE A 34 -10.10 -13.98 14.07
C PHE A 34 -8.99 -14.08 15.14
N GLY A 35 -9.39 -14.29 16.39
CA GLY A 35 -8.53 -14.84 17.46
C GLY A 35 -7.45 -13.90 18.03
N ASP A 36 -6.40 -14.48 18.61
CA ASP A 36 -5.32 -13.73 19.25
C ASP A 36 -4.43 -13.03 18.21
N LEU A 37 -4.42 -11.71 18.25
CA LEU A 37 -3.63 -10.85 17.36
C LEU A 37 -2.12 -11.10 17.47
N ARG A 38 -1.64 -11.64 18.60
CA ARG A 38 -0.22 -11.93 18.78
C ARG A 38 0.27 -13.02 17.83
N GLU A 39 -0.55 -14.02 17.56
CA GLU A 39 -0.19 -15.16 16.70
C GLU A 39 -0.82 -15.08 15.30
N ASN A 40 -1.72 -14.12 15.06
CA ASN A 40 -2.39 -13.98 13.77
C ASN A 40 -1.42 -13.51 12.67
N ALA A 41 -0.96 -14.46 11.86
CA ALA A 41 -0.04 -14.20 10.75
C ALA A 41 -0.63 -13.28 9.67
N GLU A 42 -1.94 -13.36 9.40
CA GLU A 42 -2.62 -12.48 8.42
C GLU A 42 -2.62 -11.03 8.89
N TYR A 43 -2.85 -10.80 10.18
CA TYR A 43 -2.78 -9.46 10.78
C TYR A 43 -1.39 -8.85 10.63
N HIS A 44 -0.34 -9.59 10.99
CA HIS A 44 1.04 -9.13 10.84
C HIS A 44 1.43 -8.91 9.38
N ALA A 45 1.01 -9.79 8.48
CA ALA A 45 1.24 -9.66 7.04
C ALA A 45 0.55 -8.40 6.48
N ALA A 46 -0.70 -8.14 6.86
CA ALA A 46 -1.43 -6.95 6.42
C ALA A 46 -0.80 -5.64 6.95
N LEU A 47 -0.30 -5.64 8.19
CA LEU A 47 0.45 -4.50 8.74
C LEU A 47 1.79 -4.29 8.00
N ALA A 48 2.55 -5.35 7.75
CA ALA A 48 3.81 -5.27 7.01
C ALA A 48 3.57 -4.75 5.58
N ARG A 49 2.48 -5.21 4.93
CA ARG A 49 2.08 -4.74 3.61
C ARG A 49 1.68 -3.26 3.65
N GLN A 50 0.94 -2.82 4.66
CA GLN A 50 0.60 -1.40 4.85
C GLN A 50 1.84 -0.51 4.93
N GLN A 51 2.84 -0.91 5.74
CA GLN A 51 4.10 -0.17 5.85
C GLN A 51 4.87 -0.14 4.52
N TYR A 52 4.91 -1.27 3.81
CA TYR A 52 5.54 -1.37 2.50
C TYR A 52 4.87 -0.44 1.47
N VAL A 53 3.54 -0.48 1.36
CA VAL A 53 2.76 0.35 0.42
C VAL A 53 3.00 1.83 0.70
N GLN A 54 2.94 2.25 1.97
CA GLN A 54 3.23 3.63 2.34
C GLN A 54 4.65 4.07 1.95
N ALA A 55 5.66 3.21 2.17
CA ALA A 55 7.03 3.50 1.77
C ALA A 55 7.18 3.60 0.25
N ARG A 56 6.56 2.68 -0.49
CA ARG A 56 6.57 2.68 -1.96
C ARG A 56 5.90 3.92 -2.53
N MET A 57 4.74 4.33 -1.99
CA MET A 57 4.06 5.55 -2.41
C MET A 57 4.92 6.80 -2.19
N ARG A 58 5.65 6.89 -1.06
CA ARG A 58 6.61 7.99 -0.83
C ARG A 58 7.70 8.02 -1.89
N GLN A 59 8.28 6.87 -2.23
CA GLN A 59 9.30 6.76 -3.27
C GLN A 59 8.76 7.15 -4.66
N LEU A 60 7.55 6.72 -5.02
CA LEU A 60 6.93 7.06 -6.30
C LEU A 60 6.59 8.56 -6.39
N ARG A 61 6.08 9.16 -5.31
CA ARG A 61 5.81 10.61 -5.23
C ARG A 61 7.09 11.42 -5.35
N GLN A 62 8.17 11.00 -4.67
CA GLN A 62 9.47 11.65 -4.81
C GLN A 62 9.98 11.56 -6.25
N ARG A 63 9.93 10.37 -6.86
CA ARG A 63 10.33 10.19 -8.26
C ARG A 63 9.49 11.06 -9.19
N LEU A 64 8.18 11.20 -8.97
CA LEU A 64 7.32 12.09 -9.74
C LEU A 64 7.66 13.58 -9.57
N SER A 65 8.16 13.99 -8.41
CA SER A 65 8.61 15.37 -8.18
C SER A 65 9.97 15.69 -8.80
N GLU A 66 10.80 14.68 -9.01
CA GLU A 66 12.12 14.79 -9.65
C GLU A 66 12.04 14.71 -11.20
N LEU A 67 10.84 14.42 -11.75
CA LEU A 67 10.56 14.29 -13.18
C LEU A 67 10.07 15.58 -13.83
#